data_AF-A0A1B9AYT7-F1
#
_entry.id   AF-A0A1B9AYT7-F1
#
_cell.length_a   1.000
_cell.length_b   1.000
_cell.length_c   1.000
_cell.angle_alpha   90.00
_cell.angle_beta   90.00
_cell.angle_gamma   90.00
#
_symmetry.space_group_name_H-M   'P 1'
#
loop_
_entity.id
_entity.type
_entity.pdbx_description
1 polymer ?
#
loop_
_entity_poly.entity_id
_entity_poly.type
_entity_poly.pdbx_seq_one_letter_code
_entity_poly.pdbx_strand_id
1 'polypeptide(L)'
;MKRAAGVVVAAILLAGCNNGTYEKAMEQGKLALANGEFDKAQASFELALDEKPKDEKAKGLYEDLTAYHEVEKAVEEAKWEDALTKANRLLQEGHLADSLKKELEEYVKTAESNDEQSSEVAKKLEEIKDSIGQGNYSDAQTSINELKQNEETATALSGFSDEVKNIEESINERLQKQKAAEALEEKERARAEAAVSKKEEYLQKLYNIEAGMSDLTYIYEHGTTVEMREAEAAAYKKWDDALNDIYGVLKTQLSSSEMTNLRDKQREWIKYRDRTAKAESATYEGGSFASVQYVSTQARLTRERCYELVNIYMR
;
A
#
# COMPACT_ATOMS: atom_id res chain seq x y z
N MET A 1 67.33 -39.41 7.45
CA MET A 1 68.68 -39.40 8.05
C MET A 1 68.81 -38.16 8.93
N LYS A 2 69.30 -38.35 10.16
CA LYS A 2 69.56 -37.30 11.17
C LYS A 2 70.69 -36.35 10.73
N ARG A 3 70.64 -35.10 11.21
CA ARG A 3 71.72 -34.26 11.79
C ARG A 3 71.26 -32.78 11.73
N ALA A 4 70.75 -32.17 12.80
CA ALA A 4 71.42 -31.69 14.02
C ALA A 4 72.37 -30.48 13.80
N ALA A 5 72.01 -29.40 14.50
CA ALA A 5 72.84 -28.35 15.11
C ALA A 5 73.41 -27.21 14.23
N GLY A 6 73.10 -25.99 14.66
CA GLY A 6 73.71 -24.74 14.20
C GLY A 6 73.06 -23.51 14.83
N VAL A 7 72.88 -23.50 16.15
CA VAL A 7 72.47 -22.29 16.89
C VAL A 7 73.68 -21.35 16.93
N VAL A 8 73.60 -20.23 16.21
CA VAL A 8 74.51 -19.10 16.38
C VAL A 8 73.90 -18.20 17.46
N VAL A 9 74.35 -18.40 18.70
CA VAL A 9 74.17 -17.43 19.78
C VAL A 9 75.10 -16.27 19.47
N ALA A 10 74.55 -15.19 18.92
CA ALA A 10 75.19 -13.88 18.95
C ALA A 10 75.08 -13.36 20.38
N ALA A 11 76.14 -13.59 21.17
CA ALA A 11 76.31 -12.96 22.47
C ALA A 11 76.56 -11.46 22.27
N ILE A 12 75.48 -10.68 22.29
CA ILE A 12 75.58 -9.22 22.45
C ILE A 12 75.90 -8.97 23.93
N LEU A 13 77.15 -8.60 24.16
CA LEU A 13 77.66 -8.13 25.44
C LEU A 13 76.85 -6.90 25.89
N LEU A 14 76.24 -7.03 27.07
CA LEU A 14 75.57 -5.97 27.80
C LEU A 14 76.56 -4.84 28.13
N ALA A 15 76.21 -3.63 27.70
CA ALA A 15 76.71 -2.40 28.30
C ALA A 15 75.56 -1.39 28.44
N GLY A 16 75.14 -1.13 29.69
CA GLY A 16 74.50 0.14 30.09
C GLY A 16 72.99 0.13 30.36
N CYS A 17 72.63 0.43 31.62
CA CYS A 17 71.31 0.71 32.22
C CYS A 17 70.40 -0.47 32.59
N ASN A 18 70.50 -0.91 33.86
CA ASN A 18 69.57 -1.84 34.50
C ASN A 18 68.30 -1.09 34.99
N ASN A 19 67.38 -0.75 34.08
CA ASN A 19 66.00 -0.38 34.46
C ASN A 19 65.24 -1.68 34.77
N GLY A 20 64.54 -1.73 35.91
CA GLY A 20 63.72 -2.88 36.32
C GLY A 20 62.56 -3.14 35.37
N THR A 21 61.91 -4.31 35.50
CA THR A 21 60.77 -4.71 34.65
C THR A 21 59.66 -3.66 34.62
N TYR A 22 59.35 -3.06 35.78
CA TYR A 22 58.41 -1.95 35.90
C TYR A 22 58.81 -0.73 35.05
N GLU A 23 60.06 -0.25 35.15
CA GLU A 23 60.49 0.96 34.45
C GLU A 23 60.42 0.78 32.92
N LYS A 24 60.77 -0.42 32.43
CA LYS A 24 60.63 -0.78 31.01
C LYS A 24 59.16 -0.82 30.57
N ALA A 25 58.29 -1.45 31.35
CA ALA A 25 56.86 -1.54 31.07
C ALA A 25 56.23 -0.13 31.03
N MET A 26 56.59 0.75 31.96
CA MET A 26 56.13 2.14 31.98
C MET A 26 56.64 2.96 30.78
N GLU A 27 57.91 2.80 30.37
CA GLU A 27 58.45 3.47 29.17
C GLU A 27 57.76 2.96 27.90
N GLN A 28 57.58 1.66 27.78
CA GLN A 28 56.87 1.04 26.65
C GLN A 28 55.42 1.51 26.56
N GLY A 29 54.71 1.52 27.69
CA GLY A 29 53.32 1.98 27.75
C GLY A 29 53.18 3.44 27.35
N LYS A 30 54.05 4.33 27.86
CA LYS A 30 54.04 5.75 27.46
C LYS A 30 54.37 5.97 26.00
N LEU A 31 55.32 5.21 25.45
CA LEU A 31 55.69 5.29 24.04
C LEU A 31 54.54 4.80 23.15
N ALA A 32 53.94 3.65 23.48
CA ALA A 32 52.78 3.11 22.79
C ALA A 32 51.61 4.10 22.84
N LEU A 33 51.33 4.68 24.02
CA LEU A 33 50.30 5.69 24.22
C LEU A 33 50.54 6.93 23.35
N ALA A 34 51.77 7.46 23.33
CA ALA A 34 52.14 8.60 22.49
C ALA A 34 52.01 8.29 20.99
N ASN A 35 52.17 7.03 20.59
CA ASN A 35 52.02 6.57 19.21
C ASN A 35 50.58 6.17 18.84
N GLY A 36 49.62 6.29 19.75
CA GLY A 36 48.22 5.86 19.52
C GLY A 36 48.02 4.35 19.50
N GLU A 37 48.99 3.57 20.01
CA GLU A 37 48.88 2.12 20.12
C GLU A 37 48.20 1.74 21.45
N PHE A 38 46.92 2.07 21.60
CA PHE A 38 46.19 2.03 22.88
C PHE A 38 46.14 0.64 23.52
N ASP A 39 45.86 -0.42 22.75
CA ASP A 39 45.91 -1.81 23.27
C ASP A 39 47.28 -2.18 23.82
N LYS A 40 48.35 -1.80 23.10
CA LYS A 40 49.74 -2.09 23.51
C LYS A 40 50.11 -1.26 24.74
N ALA A 41 49.63 -0.03 24.82
CA ALA A 41 49.80 0.83 25.98
C ALA A 41 49.14 0.22 27.21
N GLN A 42 47.89 -0.25 27.08
CA GLN A 42 47.11 -0.83 28.17
C GLN A 42 47.80 -2.10 28.69
N ALA A 43 48.19 -3.01 27.80
CA ALA A 43 48.93 -4.22 28.16
C ALA A 43 50.28 -3.92 28.85
N SER A 44 50.97 -2.84 28.44
CA SER A 44 52.22 -2.42 29.07
C SER A 44 52.01 -1.83 30.46
N PHE A 45 50.93 -1.08 30.69
CA PHE A 45 50.59 -0.57 32.02
C PHE A 45 50.06 -1.66 32.95
N GLU A 46 49.35 -2.64 32.42
CA GLU A 46 48.96 -3.86 33.15
C GLU A 46 50.21 -4.60 33.66
N LEU A 47 51.21 -4.81 32.81
CA LEU A 47 52.49 -5.42 33.19
C LEU A 47 53.23 -4.59 34.26
N ALA A 48 53.16 -3.25 34.19
CA ALA A 48 53.73 -2.38 35.23
C ALA A 48 53.00 -2.54 36.58
N LEU A 49 51.68 -2.70 36.55
CA LEU A 49 50.85 -2.93 37.74
C LEU A 49 51.08 -4.32 38.34
N ASP A 50 51.36 -5.35 37.54
CA ASP A 50 51.75 -6.66 38.05
C ASP A 50 53.02 -6.60 38.92
N GLU A 51 54.00 -5.78 38.50
CA GLU A 51 55.24 -5.56 39.23
C GLU A 51 55.08 -4.60 40.43
N LYS A 52 54.25 -3.56 40.29
CA LYS A 52 53.95 -2.58 41.35
C LYS A 52 52.44 -2.28 41.42
N PRO A 53 51.64 -3.13 42.12
CA PRO A 53 50.17 -3.02 42.13
C PRO A 53 49.59 -1.75 42.78
N LYS A 54 50.42 -0.98 43.46
CA LYS A 54 50.03 0.26 44.17
C LYS A 54 50.58 1.52 43.49
N ASP A 55 51.11 1.40 42.28
CA ASP A 55 51.61 2.56 41.55
C ASP A 55 50.45 3.37 40.96
N GLU A 56 50.15 4.51 41.57
CA GLU A 56 49.01 5.35 41.16
C GLU A 56 49.13 5.89 39.73
N LYS A 57 50.35 6.04 39.20
CA LYS A 57 50.55 6.53 37.82
C LYS A 57 50.23 5.46 36.79
N ALA A 58 50.76 4.25 36.97
CA ALA A 58 50.43 3.10 36.12
C ALA A 58 48.92 2.81 36.18
N LYS A 59 48.33 2.91 37.38
CA LYS A 59 46.91 2.70 37.61
C LYS A 59 46.04 3.71 36.85
N GLY A 60 46.30 5.01 37.00
CA GLY A 60 45.54 6.04 36.30
C GLY A 60 45.58 5.86 34.78
N LEU A 61 46.76 5.61 34.20
CA LEU A 61 46.89 5.38 32.75
C LEU A 61 46.16 4.12 32.27
N TYR A 62 46.14 3.07 33.08
CA TYR A 62 45.37 1.86 32.78
C TYR A 62 43.86 2.11 32.86
N GLU A 63 43.40 2.86 33.86
CA GLU A 63 41.99 3.25 34.02
C GLU A 63 41.52 4.16 32.87
N ASP A 64 42.33 5.12 32.43
CA ASP A 64 42.06 5.98 31.26
C ASP A 64 41.83 5.15 30.00
N LEU A 65 42.72 4.18 29.73
CA LEU A 65 42.63 3.30 28.57
C LEU A 65 41.43 2.35 28.66
N THR A 66 41.10 1.89 29.87
CA THR A 66 39.91 1.09 30.10
C THR A 66 38.65 1.88 29.76
N ALA A 67 38.54 3.13 30.24
CA ALA A 67 37.43 4.01 29.93
C ALA A 67 37.37 4.38 28.43
N TYR A 68 38.52 4.56 27.78
CA TYR A 68 38.62 4.75 26.33
C TYR A 68 38.02 3.56 25.56
N HIS A 69 38.36 2.31 25.91
CA HIS A 69 37.80 1.13 25.23
C HIS A 69 36.29 0.97 25.46
N GLU A 70 35.73 1.51 26.56
CA GLU A 70 34.27 1.57 26.74
C GLU A 70 33.59 2.56 25.76
N VAL A 71 34.29 3.63 25.36
CA VAL A 71 33.83 4.57 24.31
C VAL A 71 33.89 3.89 22.95
N GLU A 72 35.03 3.28 22.61
CA GLU A 72 35.24 2.55 21.36
C GLU A 72 34.15 1.48 21.17
N LYS A 73 33.90 0.67 22.19
CA LYS A 73 32.84 -0.34 22.17
C LYS A 73 31.45 0.28 21.97
N ALA A 74 31.15 1.41 22.62
CA ALA A 74 29.85 2.08 22.44
C ALA A 74 29.67 2.59 21.00
N VAL A 75 30.74 3.08 20.38
CA VAL A 75 30.76 3.47 18.96
C VAL A 75 30.57 2.26 18.04
N GLU A 76 31.28 1.15 18.28
CA GLU A 76 31.12 -0.11 17.52
C GLU A 76 29.70 -0.68 17.62
N GLU A 77 29.06 -0.54 18.78
CA GLU A 77 27.68 -0.96 19.02
C GLU A 77 26.64 0.09 18.55
N ALA A 78 27.07 1.19 17.91
CA ALA A 78 26.23 2.30 17.45
C ALA A 78 25.37 2.94 18.56
N LYS A 79 25.84 2.92 19.81
CA LYS A 79 25.20 3.55 20.97
C LYS A 79 25.70 4.98 21.12
N TRP A 80 25.30 5.86 20.20
CA TRP A 80 25.84 7.21 20.06
C TRP A 80 25.70 8.07 21.32
N GLU A 81 24.55 8.04 22.00
CA GLU A 81 24.33 8.77 23.27
C GLU A 81 25.27 8.29 24.39
N ASP A 82 25.47 6.97 24.49
CA ASP A 82 26.36 6.35 25.49
C ASP A 82 27.83 6.66 25.18
N ALA A 83 28.22 6.59 23.90
CA ALA A 83 29.55 6.99 23.42
C ALA A 83 29.83 8.47 23.74
N LEU A 84 28.91 9.38 23.42
CA LEU A 84 29.04 10.81 23.72
C LEU A 84 29.17 11.07 25.21
N THR A 85 28.35 10.41 26.03
CA THR A 85 28.38 10.55 27.49
C THR A 85 29.72 10.11 28.06
N LYS A 86 30.22 8.93 27.67
CA LYS A 86 31.50 8.39 28.15
C LYS A 86 32.70 9.20 27.65
N ALA A 87 32.72 9.58 26.37
CA ALA A 87 33.81 10.32 25.77
C ALA A 87 33.95 11.71 26.39
N ASN A 88 32.84 12.45 26.53
CA ASN A 88 32.84 13.77 27.15
C ASN A 88 33.24 13.73 28.63
N ARG A 89 32.83 12.68 29.36
CA ARG A 89 33.27 12.47 30.74
C ARG A 89 34.79 12.31 30.82
N LEU A 90 35.37 11.47 29.96
CA LEU A 90 36.81 11.21 29.94
C LEU A 90 37.61 12.45 29.48
N LEU A 91 37.11 13.21 28.50
CA LEU A 91 37.72 14.46 28.03
C LEU A 91 37.76 15.58 29.09
N GLN A 92 36.92 15.51 30.12
CA GLN A 92 36.95 16.46 31.25
C GLN A 92 38.10 16.19 32.23
N GLU A 93 38.77 15.05 32.12
CA GLU A 93 39.89 14.70 32.99
C GLU A 93 41.15 15.45 32.56
N GLY A 94 41.63 16.37 33.41
CA GLY A 94 42.74 17.28 33.08
C GLY A 94 44.14 16.64 32.96
N HIS A 95 44.23 15.31 32.98
CA HIS A 95 45.49 14.56 32.97
C HIS A 95 45.63 13.57 31.81
N LEU A 96 44.65 13.55 30.90
CA LEU A 96 44.63 12.64 29.76
C LEU A 96 45.79 12.94 28.79
N ALA A 97 46.36 11.88 28.20
CA ALA A 97 47.38 12.02 27.16
C ALA A 97 46.82 12.67 25.88
N ASP A 98 47.63 13.50 25.21
CA ASP A 98 47.21 14.22 23.99
C ASP A 98 46.72 13.29 22.87
N SER A 99 47.34 12.11 22.72
CA SER A 99 46.93 11.10 21.74
C SER A 99 45.54 10.53 22.01
N LEU A 100 45.24 10.19 23.28
CA LEU A 100 43.91 9.76 23.71
C LEU A 100 42.87 10.86 23.53
N LYS A 101 43.22 12.09 23.92
CA LYS A 101 42.35 13.25 23.76
C LYS A 101 41.93 13.43 22.30
N LYS A 102 42.89 13.39 21.38
CA LYS A 102 42.64 13.53 19.95
C LYS A 102 41.68 12.44 19.42
N GLU A 103 41.91 11.19 19.82
CA GLU A 103 41.08 10.08 19.38
C GLU A 103 39.65 10.17 19.93
N LEU A 104 39.50 10.54 21.21
CA LEU A 104 38.19 10.78 21.82
C LEU A 104 37.45 11.94 21.15
N GLU A 105 38.14 13.02 20.76
CA GLU A 105 37.55 14.12 19.98
C GLU A 105 37.04 13.63 18.60
N GLU A 106 37.74 12.69 17.95
CA GLU A 106 37.27 12.04 16.72
C GLU A 106 36.05 11.13 16.95
N TYR A 107 36.00 10.38 18.06
CA TYR A 107 34.81 9.61 18.43
C TYR A 107 33.61 10.51 18.75
N VAL A 108 33.81 11.62 19.47
CA VAL A 108 32.74 12.59 19.75
C VAL A 108 32.18 13.11 18.44
N LYS A 109 33.03 13.59 17.52
CA LYS A 109 32.58 14.07 16.22
C LYS A 109 31.80 13.02 15.43
N THR A 110 32.26 11.77 15.47
CA THR A 110 31.59 10.65 14.79
C THR A 110 30.22 10.37 15.41
N ALA A 111 30.13 10.33 16.73
CA ALA A 111 28.89 10.07 17.44
C ALA A 111 27.89 11.23 17.31
N GLU A 112 28.34 12.49 17.36
CA GLU A 112 27.48 13.67 17.11
C GLU A 112 26.87 13.63 15.71
N SER A 113 27.69 13.33 14.69
CA SER A 113 27.22 13.23 13.31
C SER A 113 26.17 12.13 13.13
N ASN A 114 26.37 10.97 13.77
CA ASN A 114 25.42 9.85 13.65
C ASN A 114 24.15 10.08 14.49
N ASP A 115 24.24 10.79 15.61
CA ASP A 115 23.09 11.20 16.43
C ASP A 115 22.20 12.20 15.67
N GLU A 116 22.80 13.19 15.02
CA GLU A 116 22.09 14.16 14.16
C GLU A 116 21.37 13.45 13.01
N GLN A 117 22.06 12.55 12.32
CA GLN A 117 21.46 11.74 11.25
C GLN A 117 20.32 10.84 11.76
N SER A 118 20.44 10.28 12.97
CA SER A 118 19.37 9.48 13.59
C SER A 118 18.13 10.31 13.89
N SER A 119 18.31 11.55 14.35
CA SER A 119 17.23 12.52 14.53
C SER A 119 16.56 12.89 13.21
N GLU A 120 17.35 13.10 12.15
CA GLU A 120 16.82 13.36 10.81
C GLU A 120 16.00 12.18 10.26
N VAL A 121 16.52 10.95 10.40
CA VAL A 121 15.80 9.74 9.99
C VAL A 121 14.47 9.62 10.75
N ALA A 122 14.49 9.77 12.08
CA ALA A 122 13.28 9.71 12.89
C ALA A 122 12.23 10.73 12.44
N LYS A 123 12.65 11.97 12.15
CA LYS A 123 11.77 13.02 11.63
C LYS A 123 11.17 12.64 10.27
N LYS A 124 11.97 12.14 9.33
CA LYS A 124 11.48 11.71 8.01
C LYS A 124 10.49 10.54 8.12
N LEU A 125 10.73 9.59 9.02
CA LEU A 125 9.81 8.48 9.26
C LEU A 125 8.46 8.98 9.80
N GLU A 126 8.46 10.00 10.66
CA GLU A 126 7.23 10.62 11.15
C GLU A 126 6.47 11.36 10.04
N GLU A 127 7.18 12.13 9.19
CA GLU A 127 6.58 12.78 8.02
C GLU A 127 5.95 11.75 7.05
N ILE A 128 6.58 10.58 6.88
CA ILE A 128 6.03 9.47 6.09
C ILE A 128 4.75 8.91 6.73
N LYS A 129 4.72 8.73 8.06
CA LYS A 129 3.50 8.29 8.76
C LYS A 129 2.36 9.30 8.63
N ASP A 130 2.67 10.60 8.74
CA ASP A 130 1.68 11.66 8.53
C ASP A 130 1.12 11.63 7.11
N SER A 131 1.98 11.43 6.10
CA SER A 131 1.57 11.25 4.71
C SER A 131 0.63 10.06 4.53
N ILE A 132 0.91 8.93 5.20
CA ILE A 132 -0.01 7.78 5.28
C ILE A 132 -1.33 8.17 5.96
N GLY A 133 -1.28 8.92 7.07
CA GLY A 133 -2.47 9.41 7.77
C GLY A 133 -3.37 10.30 6.90
N GLN A 134 -2.77 11.07 6.00
CA GLN A 134 -3.46 11.93 5.03
C GLN A 134 -3.99 11.19 3.79
N GLY A 135 -3.65 9.91 3.63
CA GLY A 135 -4.05 9.11 2.46
C GLY A 135 -3.11 9.22 1.26
N ASN A 136 -1.96 9.89 1.40
CA ASN A 136 -0.99 10.13 0.34
C ASN A 136 -0.02 8.94 0.19
N TYR A 137 -0.56 7.73 -0.02
CA TYR A 137 0.22 6.49 0.06
C TYR A 137 1.32 6.38 -1.01
N SER A 138 1.11 6.95 -2.20
CA SER A 138 2.12 6.98 -3.27
C SER A 138 3.31 7.88 -2.91
N ASP A 139 3.03 9.01 -2.27
CA ASP A 139 4.08 9.94 -1.83
C ASP A 139 4.85 9.32 -0.67
N ALA A 140 4.15 8.74 0.31
CA ALA A 140 4.76 7.96 1.39
C ALA A 140 5.67 6.83 0.86
N GLN A 141 5.23 6.11 -0.19
CA GLN A 141 6.04 5.06 -0.83
C GLN A 141 7.30 5.62 -1.50
N THR A 142 7.20 6.79 -2.11
CA THR A 142 8.35 7.46 -2.73
C THR A 142 9.34 7.90 -1.67
N SER A 143 8.87 8.59 -0.63
CA SER A 143 9.71 9.09 0.46
C SER A 143 10.42 7.97 1.23
N ILE A 144 9.76 6.83 1.50
CA ILE A 144 10.43 5.69 2.17
C ILE A 144 11.50 5.06 1.27
N ASN A 145 11.29 5.02 -0.05
CA ASN A 145 12.29 4.52 -0.99
C ASN A 145 13.50 5.45 -1.10
N GLU A 146 13.26 6.76 -1.13
CA GLU A 146 14.31 7.79 -1.13
C GLU A 146 15.14 7.73 0.15
N LEU A 147 14.49 7.59 1.31
CA LEU A 147 15.17 7.44 2.60
C LEU A 147 16.08 6.19 2.63
N LYS A 148 15.61 5.06 2.07
CA LYS A 148 16.39 3.82 1.97
C LYS A 148 17.58 3.90 1.01
N GLN A 149 17.53 4.79 0.03
CA GLN A 149 18.60 4.99 -0.95
C GLN A 149 19.61 6.06 -0.52
N ASN A 150 19.34 6.80 0.55
CA ASN A 150 20.23 7.83 1.03
C ASN A 150 21.42 7.21 1.80
N GLU A 151 22.58 7.16 1.13
CA GLU A 151 23.84 6.64 1.68
C GLU A 151 24.31 7.39 2.93
N GLU A 152 24.03 8.69 3.02
CA GLU A 152 24.43 9.53 4.16
C GLU A 152 23.74 9.09 5.44
N THR A 153 22.47 8.67 5.35
CA THR A 153 21.67 8.24 6.50
C THR A 153 21.63 6.72 6.67
N ALA A 154 22.32 5.94 5.84
CA ALA A 154 22.18 4.48 5.80
C ALA A 154 22.51 3.78 7.13
N THR A 155 23.57 4.23 7.80
CA THR A 155 23.96 3.72 9.12
C THR A 155 22.89 4.01 10.17
N ALA A 156 22.44 5.26 10.26
CA ALA A 156 21.38 5.66 11.18
C ALA A 156 20.06 4.91 10.93
N LEU A 157 19.69 4.74 9.65
CA LEU A 157 18.46 4.06 9.23
C LEU A 157 18.41 2.58 9.67
N SER A 158 19.55 1.91 9.81
CA SER A 158 19.60 0.52 10.27
C SER A 158 18.98 0.32 11.67
N GLY A 159 19.08 1.35 12.54
CA GLY A 159 18.46 1.38 13.86
C GLY A 159 16.93 1.47 13.83
N PHE A 160 16.35 1.84 12.69
CA PHE A 160 14.89 1.97 12.48
C PHE A 160 14.33 0.85 11.59
N SER A 161 15.06 -0.24 11.39
CA SER A 161 14.68 -1.32 10.45
C SER A 161 13.27 -1.88 10.67
N ASP A 162 12.87 -2.11 11.93
CA ASP A 162 11.51 -2.58 12.26
C ASP A 162 10.43 -1.54 11.92
N GLU A 163 10.71 -0.26 12.17
CA GLU A 163 9.78 0.84 11.88
C GLU A 163 9.61 1.03 10.37
N VAL A 164 10.72 1.03 9.62
CA VAL A 164 10.73 1.05 8.15
C VAL A 164 9.89 -0.09 7.60
N LYS A 165 10.10 -1.31 8.10
CA LYS A 165 9.34 -2.49 7.67
C LYS A 165 7.84 -2.32 7.93
N ASN A 166 7.45 -1.87 9.12
CA ASN A 166 6.04 -1.64 9.47
C ASN A 166 5.39 -0.57 8.57
N ILE A 167 6.14 0.49 8.25
CA ILE A 167 5.71 1.55 7.33
C ILE A 167 5.49 0.97 5.92
N GLU A 168 6.45 0.20 5.40
CA GLU A 168 6.34 -0.44 4.08
C GLU A 168 5.14 -1.40 3.99
N GLU A 169 4.90 -2.21 5.02
CA GLU A 169 3.73 -3.09 5.09
C GLU A 169 2.42 -2.30 5.09
N SER A 170 2.33 -1.25 5.90
CA SER A 170 1.17 -0.35 5.96
C SER A 170 0.88 0.34 4.62
N ILE A 171 1.91 0.88 3.96
CA ILE A 171 1.78 1.51 2.64
C ILE A 171 1.25 0.51 1.61
N ASN A 172 1.85 -0.69 1.55
CA ASN A 172 1.46 -1.72 0.60
C ASN A 172 0.01 -2.16 0.78
N GLU A 173 -0.43 -2.42 2.02
CA GLU A 173 -1.82 -2.77 2.30
C GLU A 173 -2.80 -1.68 1.87
N ARG A 174 -2.47 -0.42 2.14
CA ARG A 174 -3.34 0.72 1.83
C ARG A 174 -3.41 0.99 0.33
N LEU A 175 -2.29 0.88 -0.39
CA LEU A 175 -2.26 0.97 -1.86
C LEU A 175 -3.07 -0.15 -2.52
N GLN A 176 -2.99 -1.39 -2.01
CA GLN A 176 -3.80 -2.49 -2.54
C GLN A 176 -5.29 -2.25 -2.32
N LYS A 177 -5.69 -1.77 -1.13
CA LYS A 177 -7.08 -1.42 -0.83
C LYS A 177 -7.58 -0.27 -1.71
N GLN A 178 -6.77 0.77 -1.92
CA GLN A 178 -7.12 1.89 -2.80
C GLN A 178 -7.32 1.43 -4.26
N LYS A 179 -6.39 0.67 -4.82
CA LYS A 179 -6.50 0.12 -6.18
C LYS A 179 -7.75 -0.75 -6.35
N ALA A 180 -8.07 -1.57 -5.35
CA ALA A 180 -9.27 -2.39 -5.37
C ALA A 180 -10.57 -1.55 -5.32
N ALA A 181 -10.58 -0.47 -4.55
CA ALA A 181 -11.71 0.47 -4.48
C ALA A 181 -11.89 1.22 -5.80
N GLU A 182 -10.82 1.75 -6.38
CA GLU A 182 -10.84 2.45 -7.67
C GLU A 182 -11.33 1.52 -8.80
N ALA A 183 -10.84 0.28 -8.85
CA ALA A 183 -11.29 -0.70 -9.84
C ALA A 183 -12.77 -1.09 -9.68
N LEU A 184 -13.27 -1.14 -8.43
CA LEU A 184 -14.69 -1.38 -8.17
C LEU A 184 -15.53 -0.19 -8.64
N GLU A 185 -15.12 1.04 -8.34
CA GLU A 185 -15.82 2.26 -8.75
C GLU A 185 -15.86 2.39 -10.28
N GLU A 186 -14.75 2.11 -10.97
CA GLU A 186 -14.68 2.10 -12.43
C GLU A 186 -15.64 1.06 -13.03
N LYS A 187 -15.67 -0.15 -12.46
CA LYS A 187 -16.57 -1.21 -12.91
C LYS A 187 -18.04 -0.84 -12.68
N GLU A 188 -18.38 -0.21 -11.56
CA GLU A 188 -19.73 0.27 -11.28
C GLU A 188 -20.15 1.39 -12.22
N ARG A 189 -19.25 2.33 -12.52
CA ARG A 189 -19.48 3.41 -13.50
C ARG A 189 -19.72 2.85 -14.90
N ALA A 190 -18.84 1.96 -15.36
CA ALA A 190 -18.99 1.30 -16.66
C ALA A 190 -20.30 0.49 -16.74
N ARG A 191 -20.69 -0.17 -15.65
CA ARG A 191 -21.98 -0.87 -15.56
C ARG A 191 -23.15 0.10 -15.65
N ALA A 192 -23.08 1.26 -14.99
CA ALA A 192 -24.13 2.29 -15.01
C ALA A 192 -24.26 2.95 -16.39
N GLU A 193 -23.16 3.21 -17.08
CA GLU A 193 -23.16 3.75 -18.46
C GLU A 193 -23.71 2.74 -19.47
N ALA A 194 -23.27 1.48 -19.38
CA ALA A 194 -23.80 0.39 -20.22
C ALA A 194 -25.31 0.19 -19.99
N ALA A 195 -25.75 0.40 -18.75
CA ALA A 195 -27.14 0.40 -18.36
C ALA A 195 -27.92 1.50 -19.13
N VAL A 196 -27.56 2.77 -18.93
CA VAL A 196 -28.23 3.91 -19.59
C VAL A 196 -28.30 3.72 -21.11
N SER A 197 -27.19 3.30 -21.72
CA SER A 197 -27.14 3.00 -23.15
C SER A 197 -28.12 1.90 -23.57
N LYS A 198 -28.28 0.85 -22.77
CA LYS A 198 -29.21 -0.24 -23.05
C LYS A 198 -30.67 0.22 -22.97
N LYS A 199 -31.01 1.05 -21.98
CA LYS A 199 -32.33 1.66 -21.87
C LYS A 199 -32.68 2.49 -23.11
N GLU A 200 -31.76 3.33 -23.57
CA GLU A 200 -31.93 4.16 -24.77
C GLU A 200 -32.08 3.32 -26.05
N GLU A 201 -31.29 2.25 -26.19
CA GLU A 201 -31.42 1.29 -27.30
C GLU A 201 -32.83 0.71 -27.36
N TYR A 202 -33.38 0.28 -26.22
CA TYR A 202 -34.72 -0.30 -26.19
C TYR A 202 -35.83 0.74 -26.38
N LEU A 203 -35.70 1.95 -25.83
CA LEU A 203 -36.65 3.03 -26.12
C LEU A 203 -36.69 3.35 -27.61
N GLN A 204 -35.53 3.38 -28.28
CA GLN A 204 -35.47 3.58 -29.73
C GLN A 204 -36.10 2.42 -30.50
N LYS A 205 -35.90 1.16 -30.06
CA LYS A 205 -36.61 0.00 -30.65
C LYS A 205 -38.12 0.15 -30.53
N LEU A 206 -38.65 0.55 -29.37
CA LEU A 206 -40.09 0.73 -29.16
C LEU A 206 -40.64 1.88 -30.03
N TYR A 207 -39.91 2.99 -30.14
CA TYR A 207 -40.26 4.08 -31.06
C TYR A 207 -40.32 3.62 -32.52
N ASN A 208 -39.34 2.81 -32.97
CA ASN A 208 -39.31 2.30 -34.33
C ASN A 208 -40.48 1.34 -34.62
N ILE A 209 -40.92 0.55 -33.63
CA ILE A 209 -42.11 -0.29 -33.76
C ILE A 209 -43.33 0.60 -34.02
N GLU A 210 -43.53 1.67 -33.23
CA GLU A 210 -44.61 2.66 -33.43
C GLU A 210 -44.59 3.33 -34.78
N ALA A 211 -43.42 3.85 -35.18
CA ALA A 211 -43.25 4.53 -36.46
C ALA A 211 -43.56 3.58 -37.63
N GLY A 212 -43.18 2.31 -37.53
CA GLY A 212 -43.46 1.26 -38.52
C GLY A 212 -44.91 0.74 -38.53
N MET A 213 -45.81 1.40 -37.79
CA MET A 213 -47.24 1.11 -37.71
C MET A 213 -48.09 2.29 -38.23
N SER A 214 -47.49 3.22 -38.98
CA SER A 214 -48.16 4.39 -39.57
C SER A 214 -49.39 4.05 -40.43
N ASP A 215 -49.39 2.87 -41.04
CA ASP A 215 -50.44 2.46 -41.99
C ASP A 215 -51.75 2.06 -41.29
N LEU A 216 -51.73 1.85 -39.96
CA LEU A 216 -52.92 1.50 -39.19
C LEU A 216 -54.03 2.54 -39.36
N THR A 217 -53.70 3.84 -39.33
CA THR A 217 -54.70 4.91 -39.50
C THR A 217 -55.43 4.78 -40.83
N TYR A 218 -54.68 4.57 -41.92
CA TYR A 218 -55.26 4.38 -43.26
C TYR A 218 -56.15 3.14 -43.32
N ILE A 219 -55.72 2.02 -42.72
CA ILE A 219 -56.49 0.77 -42.66
C ILE A 219 -57.79 0.97 -41.86
N TYR A 220 -57.76 1.76 -40.79
CA TYR A 220 -58.96 2.10 -40.02
C TYR A 220 -59.94 3.00 -40.78
N GLU A 221 -59.44 3.89 -41.66
CA GLU A 221 -60.26 4.81 -42.44
C GLU A 221 -60.83 4.19 -43.73
N HIS A 222 -60.11 3.25 -44.35
CA HIS A 222 -60.40 2.76 -45.70
C HIS A 222 -60.47 1.23 -45.82
N GLY A 223 -59.99 0.48 -44.83
CA GLY A 223 -59.91 -0.97 -44.86
C GLY A 223 -61.19 -1.69 -44.45
N THR A 224 -61.22 -2.98 -44.74
CA THR A 224 -62.24 -3.91 -44.23
C THR A 224 -61.93 -4.33 -42.80
N THR A 225 -62.94 -4.83 -42.08
CA THR A 225 -62.76 -5.37 -40.72
C THR A 225 -61.72 -6.51 -40.66
N VAL A 226 -61.56 -7.27 -41.74
CA VAL A 226 -60.56 -8.34 -41.82
C VAL A 226 -59.15 -7.74 -41.87
N GLU A 227 -58.91 -6.75 -42.73
CA GLU A 227 -57.63 -6.06 -42.84
C GLU A 227 -57.26 -5.32 -41.54
N MET A 228 -58.23 -4.67 -40.89
CA MET A 228 -58.03 -4.06 -39.57
C MET A 228 -57.57 -5.09 -38.54
N ARG A 229 -58.24 -6.25 -38.49
CA ARG A 229 -57.89 -7.33 -37.54
C ARG A 229 -56.49 -7.88 -37.81
N GLU A 230 -56.13 -8.07 -39.07
CA GLU A 230 -54.81 -8.56 -39.46
C GLU A 230 -53.70 -7.56 -39.13
N ALA A 231 -53.94 -6.27 -39.38
CA ALA A 231 -53.01 -5.20 -39.00
C ALA A 231 -52.80 -5.13 -37.48
N GLU A 232 -53.89 -5.21 -36.70
CA GLU A 232 -53.83 -5.23 -35.23
C GLU A 232 -53.15 -6.51 -34.70
N ALA A 233 -53.38 -7.67 -35.33
CA ALA A 233 -52.69 -8.90 -34.96
C ALA A 233 -51.17 -8.82 -35.23
N ALA A 234 -50.78 -8.21 -36.35
CA ALA A 234 -49.38 -7.95 -36.65
C ALA A 234 -48.75 -6.96 -35.66
N ALA A 235 -49.48 -5.90 -35.29
CA ALA A 235 -49.06 -4.94 -34.27
C ALA A 235 -48.89 -5.62 -32.91
N TYR A 236 -49.89 -6.38 -32.46
CA TYR A 236 -49.82 -7.14 -31.21
C TYR A 236 -48.62 -8.08 -31.20
N LYS A 237 -48.37 -8.82 -32.29
CA LYS A 237 -47.21 -9.71 -32.38
C LYS A 237 -45.89 -8.96 -32.22
N LYS A 238 -45.71 -7.83 -32.92
CA LYS A 238 -44.50 -6.99 -32.79
C LYS A 238 -44.29 -6.53 -31.35
N TRP A 239 -45.35 -6.13 -30.66
CA TRP A 239 -45.28 -5.73 -29.26
C TRP A 239 -45.00 -6.88 -28.31
N ASP A 240 -45.59 -8.05 -28.52
CA ASP A 240 -45.34 -9.24 -27.70
C ASP A 240 -43.91 -9.76 -27.87
N ASP A 241 -43.40 -9.78 -29.11
CA ASP A 241 -42.00 -10.11 -29.40
C ASP A 241 -41.05 -9.15 -28.64
N ALA A 242 -41.32 -7.83 -28.70
CA ALA A 242 -40.53 -6.83 -27.99
C ALA A 242 -40.64 -6.97 -26.46
N LEU A 243 -41.82 -7.27 -25.93
CA LEU A 243 -42.05 -7.50 -24.50
C LEU A 243 -41.21 -8.68 -23.99
N ASN A 244 -41.18 -9.78 -24.75
CA ASN A 244 -40.42 -10.97 -24.40
C ASN A 244 -38.90 -10.73 -24.48
N ASP A 245 -38.44 -9.97 -25.47
CA ASP A 245 -37.04 -9.55 -25.58
C ASP A 245 -36.61 -8.68 -24.38
N ILE A 246 -37.40 -7.64 -24.06
CA ILE A 246 -37.19 -6.79 -22.87
C ILE A 246 -37.15 -7.64 -21.61
N TYR A 247 -38.12 -8.54 -21.42
CA TYR A 247 -38.16 -9.42 -20.25
C TYR A 247 -36.95 -10.35 -20.19
N GLY A 248 -36.42 -10.79 -21.33
CA GLY A 248 -35.18 -11.56 -21.45
C GLY A 248 -33.96 -10.77 -20.94
N VAL A 249 -33.84 -9.51 -21.32
CA VAL A 249 -32.79 -8.61 -20.83
C VAL A 249 -32.94 -8.35 -19.32
N LEU A 250 -34.16 -8.10 -18.85
CA LEU A 250 -34.39 -7.82 -17.42
C LEU A 250 -33.99 -9.00 -16.52
N LYS A 251 -34.10 -10.25 -16.99
CA LYS A 251 -33.61 -11.43 -16.26
C LYS A 251 -32.10 -11.40 -15.99
N THR A 252 -31.31 -10.75 -16.85
CA THR A 252 -29.85 -10.67 -16.69
C THR A 252 -29.43 -9.45 -15.87
N GLN A 253 -30.23 -8.40 -15.87
CA GLN A 253 -29.92 -7.14 -15.19
C GLN A 253 -30.40 -7.07 -13.74
N LEU A 254 -31.59 -7.62 -13.45
CA LEU A 254 -32.21 -7.53 -12.14
C LEU A 254 -31.64 -8.56 -11.16
N SER A 255 -31.59 -8.20 -9.87
CA SER A 255 -31.28 -9.19 -8.83
C SER A 255 -32.35 -10.27 -8.76
N SER A 256 -32.04 -11.41 -8.15
CA SER A 256 -33.00 -12.53 -8.01
C SER A 256 -34.28 -12.12 -7.28
N SER A 257 -34.19 -11.18 -6.34
CA SER A 257 -35.34 -10.65 -5.59
C SER A 257 -36.22 -9.75 -6.47
N GLU A 258 -35.62 -8.82 -7.19
CA GLU A 258 -36.31 -7.90 -8.11
C GLU A 258 -36.98 -8.66 -9.25
N MET A 259 -36.30 -9.64 -9.83
CA MET A 259 -36.84 -10.46 -10.91
C MET A 259 -38.02 -11.33 -10.45
N THR A 260 -37.99 -11.81 -9.20
CA THR A 260 -39.11 -12.56 -8.61
C THR A 260 -40.35 -11.68 -8.50
N ASN A 261 -40.19 -10.45 -7.97
CA ASN A 261 -41.28 -9.49 -7.90
C ASN A 261 -41.82 -9.12 -9.30
N LEU A 262 -40.93 -8.85 -10.25
CA LEU A 262 -41.31 -8.53 -11.62
C LEU A 262 -42.12 -9.67 -12.27
N ARG A 263 -41.71 -10.93 -12.07
CA ARG A 263 -42.41 -12.10 -12.59
C ARG A 263 -43.85 -12.18 -12.09
N ASP A 264 -44.08 -11.91 -10.81
CA ASP A 264 -45.42 -11.97 -10.23
C ASP A 264 -46.29 -10.82 -10.75
N LYS A 265 -45.74 -9.60 -10.85
CA LYS A 265 -46.39 -8.47 -11.53
C LYS A 265 -46.72 -8.77 -12.99
N GLN A 266 -45.84 -9.45 -13.71
CA GLN A 266 -46.04 -9.79 -15.11
C GLN A 266 -47.19 -10.81 -15.29
N ARG A 267 -47.31 -11.79 -14.38
CA ARG A 267 -48.42 -12.76 -14.39
C ARG A 267 -49.77 -12.09 -14.12
N GLU A 268 -49.82 -11.17 -13.16
CA GLU A 268 -51.04 -10.40 -12.90
C GLU A 268 -51.38 -9.45 -14.05
N TRP A 269 -50.38 -8.84 -14.67
CA TRP A 269 -50.57 -8.01 -15.86
C TRP A 269 -51.16 -8.79 -17.03
N ILE A 270 -50.73 -10.03 -17.28
CA ILE A 270 -51.33 -10.88 -18.34
C ILE A 270 -52.82 -11.09 -18.11
N LYS A 271 -53.22 -11.42 -16.87
CA LYS A 271 -54.64 -11.56 -16.50
C LYS A 271 -55.42 -10.26 -16.69
N TYR A 272 -54.81 -9.13 -16.33
CA TYR A 272 -55.39 -7.81 -16.54
C TYR A 272 -55.61 -7.53 -18.04
N ARG A 273 -54.57 -7.71 -18.87
CA ARG A 273 -54.64 -7.50 -20.32
C ARG A 273 -55.78 -8.31 -20.95
N ASP A 274 -55.83 -9.61 -20.67
CA ASP A 274 -56.79 -10.51 -21.33
C ASP A 274 -58.22 -10.22 -20.87
N ARG A 275 -58.42 -9.88 -19.59
CA ARG A 275 -59.73 -9.46 -19.07
C ARG A 275 -60.17 -8.13 -19.68
N THR A 276 -59.28 -7.15 -19.80
CA THR A 276 -59.57 -5.83 -20.36
C THR A 276 -59.90 -5.93 -21.85
N ALA A 277 -59.13 -6.71 -22.61
CA ALA A 277 -59.41 -6.98 -24.02
C ALA A 277 -60.80 -7.62 -24.21
N LYS A 278 -61.15 -8.60 -23.37
CA LYS A 278 -62.48 -9.22 -23.40
C LYS A 278 -63.58 -8.20 -23.10
N ALA A 279 -63.41 -7.39 -22.06
CA ALA A 279 -64.40 -6.39 -21.65
C ALA A 279 -64.61 -5.29 -22.71
N GLU A 280 -63.54 -4.72 -23.26
CA GLU A 280 -63.62 -3.68 -24.29
C GLU A 280 -64.26 -4.23 -25.58
N SER A 281 -63.91 -5.45 -25.98
CA SER A 281 -64.50 -6.10 -27.17
C SER A 281 -66.01 -6.39 -27.06
N ALA A 282 -66.52 -6.61 -25.84
CA ALA A 282 -67.93 -6.94 -25.62
C ALA A 282 -68.87 -5.80 -25.99
N THR A 283 -68.39 -4.56 -26.07
CA THR A 283 -69.18 -3.41 -26.54
C THR A 283 -69.58 -3.53 -28.02
N TYR A 284 -68.92 -4.41 -28.77
CA TYR A 284 -69.19 -4.71 -30.18
C TYR A 284 -69.77 -6.12 -30.39
N GLU A 285 -70.30 -6.75 -29.34
CA GLU A 285 -70.82 -8.11 -29.37
C GLU A 285 -71.86 -8.31 -30.50
N GLY A 286 -71.71 -9.41 -31.24
CA GLY A 286 -72.53 -9.71 -32.41
C GLY A 286 -72.03 -9.09 -33.73
N GLY A 287 -71.05 -8.19 -33.70
CA GLY A 287 -70.40 -7.61 -34.89
C GLY A 287 -69.02 -8.18 -35.18
N SER A 288 -68.58 -8.12 -36.44
CA SER A 288 -67.22 -8.53 -36.86
C SER A 288 -66.11 -7.69 -36.18
N PHE A 289 -66.42 -6.46 -35.80
CA PHE A 289 -65.49 -5.52 -35.17
C PHE A 289 -65.06 -5.91 -33.75
N ALA A 290 -65.82 -6.74 -33.03
CA ALA A 290 -65.43 -7.22 -31.71
C ALA A 290 -64.04 -7.89 -31.72
N SER A 291 -63.73 -8.62 -32.80
CA SER A 291 -62.43 -9.25 -32.97
C SER A 291 -61.29 -8.26 -33.20
N VAL A 292 -61.53 -7.15 -33.89
CA VAL A 292 -60.58 -6.04 -34.07
C VAL A 292 -60.31 -5.38 -32.73
N GLN A 293 -61.37 -4.99 -32.00
CA GLN A 293 -61.26 -4.33 -30.71
C GLN A 293 -60.48 -5.19 -29.69
N TYR A 294 -60.74 -6.49 -29.65
CA TYR A 294 -60.02 -7.41 -28.74
C TYR A 294 -58.51 -7.36 -28.97
N VAL A 295 -58.06 -7.53 -30.22
CA VAL A 295 -56.64 -7.59 -30.56
C VAL A 295 -55.98 -6.21 -30.46
N SER A 296 -56.69 -5.14 -30.82
CA SER A 296 -56.23 -3.76 -30.63
C SER A 296 -55.96 -3.44 -29.16
N THR A 297 -56.85 -3.88 -28.27
CA THR A 297 -56.66 -3.73 -26.81
C THR A 297 -55.44 -4.50 -26.32
N GLN A 298 -55.21 -5.72 -26.83
CA GLN A 298 -54.00 -6.48 -26.51
C GLN A 298 -52.73 -5.78 -27.00
N ALA A 299 -52.72 -5.25 -28.22
CA ALA A 299 -51.61 -4.49 -28.78
C ALA A 299 -51.29 -3.25 -27.92
N ARG A 300 -52.31 -2.44 -27.62
CA ARG A 300 -52.18 -1.21 -26.82
C ARG A 300 -51.61 -1.48 -25.43
N LEU A 301 -52.19 -2.42 -24.69
CA LEU A 301 -51.72 -2.73 -23.34
C LEU A 301 -50.31 -3.34 -23.32
N THR A 302 -49.97 -4.13 -24.35
CA THR A 302 -48.62 -4.71 -24.50
C THR A 302 -47.59 -3.64 -24.81
N ARG A 303 -47.91 -2.67 -25.68
CA ARG A 303 -47.10 -1.47 -25.91
C ARG A 303 -46.83 -0.73 -24.61
N GLU A 304 -47.88 -0.37 -23.86
CA GLU A 304 -47.76 0.35 -22.58
C GLU A 304 -46.84 -0.40 -21.61
N ARG A 305 -46.99 -1.73 -21.55
CA ARG A 305 -46.16 -2.58 -20.70
C ARG A 305 -44.69 -2.59 -21.14
N CYS A 306 -44.38 -2.62 -22.44
CA CYS A 306 -43.01 -2.54 -22.92
C CYS A 306 -42.33 -1.24 -22.44
N TYR A 307 -43.00 -0.09 -22.55
CA TYR A 307 -42.46 1.18 -22.05
C TYR A 307 -42.32 1.18 -20.53
N GLU A 308 -43.27 0.62 -19.79
CA GLU A 308 -43.17 0.49 -18.34
C GLU A 308 -41.93 -0.34 -17.96
N LEU A 309 -41.74 -1.50 -18.60
CA LEU A 309 -40.60 -2.38 -18.34
C LEU A 309 -39.26 -1.68 -18.60
N VAL A 310 -39.13 -0.99 -19.73
CA VAL A 310 -37.89 -0.27 -20.08
C VAL A 310 -37.67 0.93 -19.15
N ASN A 311 -38.70 1.72 -18.85
CA ASN A 311 -38.52 2.94 -18.06
C ASN A 311 -38.25 2.69 -16.58
N ILE A 312 -38.90 1.67 -16.01
CA ILE A 312 -38.84 1.39 -14.56
C ILE A 312 -37.74 0.38 -14.22
N TYR A 313 -37.54 -0.64 -15.04
CA TYR A 313 -36.71 -1.79 -14.66
C TYR A 313 -35.41 -1.92 -15.44
N MET A 314 -35.33 -1.40 -16.67
CA MET A 314 -34.11 -1.50 -17.45
C MET A 314 -33.05 -0.60 -16.84
N ARG A 315 -32.00 -1.25 -16.36
CA ARG A 315 -30.79 -0.59 -15.93
C ARG A 315 -30.00 -0.39 -17.17
#